data_AF-A0A519L6X8-F1
#
_entry.id   AF-A0A519L6X8-F1
#
_cell.length_a   1.000
_cell.length_b   1.000
_cell.length_c   1.000
_cell.angle_alpha   90.00
_cell.angle_beta   90.00
_cell.angle_gamma   90.00
#
_symmetry.space_group_name_H-M   'P 1'
#
loop_
_entity.id
_entity.type
_entity.pdbx_description
1 polymer ?
#
loop_
_entity_poly.entity_id
_entity_poly.type
_entity_poly.pdbx_seq_one_letter_code
_entity_poly.pdbx_strand_id
1 'polypeptide(L)'
;MLDRRGLLAGSAALLAAGSARARASGQTATDLDLTGRFVQGGHAIGRTWPHALIFVDGEALSAASDDGWFIIGFDRDAPGSVQVESRSRARSASRTLTVAPGSFPSTAVNGLPPSTVEPSDPVLLARIR
;
A
#
# COMPACT_ATOMS: atom_id res chain seq x y z
N MET A 1 -44.46 -47.46 -33.39
CA MET A 1 -44.56 -46.06 -32.92
C MET A 1 -43.24 -45.67 -32.29
N LEU A 2 -42.69 -44.54 -32.74
CA LEU A 2 -41.54 -43.79 -32.19
C LEU A 2 -40.13 -44.38 -32.39
N ASP A 3 -39.61 -44.00 -33.55
CA ASP A 3 -38.22 -43.71 -33.90
C ASP A 3 -37.52 -42.79 -32.88
N ARG A 4 -36.19 -42.90 -32.73
CA ARG A 4 -35.30 -41.77 -32.40
C ARG A 4 -33.80 -42.13 -32.55
N ARG A 5 -33.31 -41.82 -33.75
CA ARG A 5 -32.06 -41.07 -34.01
C ARG A 5 -30.75 -41.86 -33.98
N GLY A 6 -30.49 -42.53 -35.10
CA GLY A 6 -29.16 -42.86 -35.57
C GLY A 6 -28.41 -41.64 -36.09
N LEU A 7 -27.24 -41.40 -35.49
CA LEU A 7 -25.94 -41.12 -36.08
C LEU A 7 -25.90 -40.57 -37.53
N LEU A 8 -25.34 -39.37 -37.72
CA LEU A 8 -24.55 -38.91 -38.88
C LEU A 8 -23.77 -37.66 -38.42
N ALA A 9 -22.45 -37.74 -38.20
CA ALA A 9 -21.37 -37.50 -39.16
C ALA A 9 -20.89 -36.03 -39.21
N GLY A 10 -19.67 -35.81 -38.69
CA GLY A 10 -18.62 -34.96 -39.26
C GLY A 10 -18.81 -33.44 -39.28
N SER A 11 -17.84 -32.70 -38.71
CA SER A 11 -16.82 -31.96 -39.50
C SER A 11 -16.11 -30.88 -38.68
N ALA A 12 -14.81 -30.76 -38.98
CA ALA A 12 -13.99 -29.54 -39.00
C ALA A 12 -13.60 -28.87 -37.67
N ALA A 13 -12.33 -29.09 -37.31
CA ALA A 13 -11.52 -28.20 -36.48
C ALA A 13 -11.38 -26.81 -37.13
N LEU A 14 -11.49 -25.75 -36.32
CA LEU A 14 -10.84 -24.48 -36.59
C LEU A 14 -10.36 -23.86 -35.27
N LEU A 15 -9.03 -23.81 -35.18
CA LEU A 15 -8.24 -23.21 -34.14
C LEU A 15 -8.44 -21.69 -34.13
N ALA A 16 -8.81 -21.13 -32.98
CA ALA A 16 -8.60 -19.72 -32.69
C ALA A 16 -8.16 -19.57 -31.24
N ALA A 17 -6.95 -20.06 -30.93
CA ALA A 17 -6.23 -19.62 -29.74
C ALA A 17 -5.85 -18.15 -29.97
N GLY A 18 -6.72 -17.24 -29.54
CA GLY A 18 -6.43 -15.82 -29.49
C GLY A 18 -5.26 -15.59 -28.53
N SER A 19 -4.05 -15.50 -29.07
CA SER A 19 -2.88 -15.09 -28.32
C SER A 19 -3.07 -13.63 -27.90
N ALA A 20 -3.59 -13.43 -26.69
CA ALA A 20 -3.44 -12.18 -25.97
C ALA A 20 -1.94 -11.97 -25.75
N ARG A 21 -1.29 -11.25 -26.68
CA ARG A 21 0.05 -10.71 -26.44
C ARG A 21 -0.11 -9.67 -25.34
N ALA A 22 0.04 -10.11 -24.10
CA ALA A 22 0.36 -9.21 -23.00
C ALA A 22 1.64 -8.48 -23.42
N ARG A 23 1.49 -7.21 -23.73
CA ARG A 23 2.62 -6.33 -24.04
C ARG A 23 3.32 -6.11 -22.70
N ALA A 24 4.28 -6.96 -22.39
CA ALA A 24 5.26 -6.70 -21.36
C ALA A 24 6.12 -5.54 -21.87
N SER A 25 5.65 -4.31 -21.67
CA SER A 25 6.47 -3.12 -21.85
C SER A 25 7.61 -3.20 -20.84
N GLY A 26 8.83 -3.16 -21.38
CA GLY A 26 10.06 -3.43 -20.67
C GLY A 26 10.31 -2.49 -19.50
N GLN A 27 11.11 -3.02 -18.56
CA GLN A 27 11.92 -2.33 -17.55
C GLN A 27 11.57 -0.85 -17.38
N THR A 28 10.53 -0.62 -16.58
CA THR A 28 10.07 0.69 -16.14
C THR A 28 11.16 1.31 -15.26
N ALA A 29 11.66 2.49 -15.63
CA ALA A 29 12.09 3.43 -14.59
C ALA A 29 10.88 3.57 -13.65
N THR A 30 10.97 3.07 -12.42
CA THR A 30 9.79 2.87 -11.57
C THR A 30 9.04 4.19 -11.39
N ASP A 31 7.79 4.25 -11.87
CA ASP A 31 6.86 5.38 -11.69
C ASP A 31 6.62 5.77 -10.21
N LEU A 32 7.07 4.90 -9.31
CA LEU A 32 7.15 5.07 -7.87
C LEU A 32 8.49 4.50 -7.39
N ASP A 33 9.49 5.37 -7.26
CA ASP A 33 10.74 5.01 -6.58
C ASP A 33 10.62 5.29 -5.08
N LEU A 34 11.16 4.38 -4.28
CA LEU A 34 11.11 4.43 -2.82
C LEU A 34 12.48 4.03 -2.29
N THR A 35 13.06 4.91 -1.47
CA THR A 35 14.31 4.70 -0.75
C THR A 35 14.13 5.09 0.72
N GLY A 36 15.07 4.75 1.60
CA GLY A 36 15.02 5.14 3.01
C GLY A 36 15.35 3.98 3.96
N ARG A 37 14.80 4.04 5.17
CA ARG A 37 14.98 3.02 6.22
C ARG A 37 13.67 2.28 6.44
N PHE A 38 13.50 1.16 5.75
CA PHE A 38 12.28 0.33 5.82
C PHE A 38 12.32 -0.58 7.05
N VAL A 39 12.18 0.05 8.21
CA VAL A 39 12.18 -0.55 9.54
C VAL A 39 11.10 0.18 10.36
N GLN A 40 10.45 -0.49 11.32
CA GLN A 40 9.51 0.16 12.24
C GLN A 40 10.18 1.37 12.94
N GLY A 41 9.49 2.51 13.01
CA GLY A 41 10.05 3.80 13.42
C GLY A 41 10.97 4.47 12.37
N GLY A 42 11.09 3.87 11.19
CA GLY A 42 11.83 4.39 10.04
C GLY A 42 10.96 5.21 9.09
N HIS A 43 11.39 5.31 7.84
CA HIS A 43 10.70 6.11 6.82
C HIS A 43 11.01 5.64 5.40
N ALA A 44 10.17 6.02 4.45
CA ALA A 44 10.48 5.98 3.03
C ALA A 44 10.36 7.37 2.41
N ILE A 45 11.36 7.75 1.62
CA ILE A 45 11.36 8.92 0.75
C ILE A 45 11.01 8.42 -0.66
N GLY A 46 9.98 9.02 -1.23
CA GLY A 46 9.45 8.61 -2.51
C GLY A 46 9.56 9.67 -3.59
N ARG A 47 9.73 9.19 -4.82
CA ARG A 47 9.71 9.99 -6.05
C ARG A 47 8.66 9.42 -6.99
N THR A 48 7.72 10.26 -7.41
CA THR A 48 6.62 9.88 -8.32
C THR A 48 6.20 11.09 -9.16
N TRP A 49 5.02 11.05 -9.78
CA TRP A 49 4.47 12.17 -10.53
C TRP A 49 4.14 13.36 -9.62
N PRO A 50 4.34 14.61 -10.11
CA PRO A 50 3.88 15.81 -9.42
C PRO A 50 2.42 15.72 -8.97
N HIS A 51 2.16 16.14 -7.73
CA HIS A 51 0.82 16.17 -7.13
C HIS A 51 0.08 14.81 -7.11
N ALA A 52 0.79 13.69 -7.30
CA ALA A 52 0.15 12.37 -7.16
C ALA A 52 -0.34 12.19 -5.73
N LEU A 53 -1.56 11.65 -5.58
CA LEU A 53 -2.07 11.24 -4.28
C LEU A 53 -1.34 9.99 -3.82
N ILE A 54 -0.86 9.99 -2.59
CA ILE A 54 -0.11 8.91 -1.97
C ILE A 54 -1.01 8.17 -1.01
N PHE A 55 -1.10 6.86 -1.22
CA PHE A 55 -1.84 5.94 -0.40
C PHE A 55 -0.89 4.96 0.29
N VAL A 56 -1.19 4.62 1.52
CA VAL A 56 -0.51 3.59 2.30
C VAL A 56 -1.56 2.62 2.80
N ASP A 57 -1.43 1.35 2.40
CA ASP A 57 -2.40 0.28 2.69
C ASP A 57 -3.86 0.66 2.38
N GLY A 58 -4.05 1.46 1.32
CA GLY A 58 -5.35 1.92 0.84
C GLY A 58 -5.84 3.23 1.46
N GLU A 59 -5.17 3.76 2.49
CA GLU A 59 -5.49 5.04 3.12
C GLU A 59 -4.75 6.20 2.43
N ALA A 60 -5.47 7.28 2.09
CA ALA A 60 -4.87 8.47 1.49
C ALA A 60 -4.14 9.31 2.56
N LEU A 61 -2.82 9.41 2.49
CA LEU A 61 -2.02 10.14 3.48
C LEU A 61 -1.65 11.55 3.05
N SER A 62 -1.24 11.72 1.79
CA SER A 62 -0.68 12.98 1.33
C SER A 62 -0.71 13.10 -0.19
N ALA A 63 -0.19 14.21 -0.70
CA ALA A 63 0.13 14.38 -2.11
C ALA A 63 1.62 14.66 -2.28
N ALA A 64 2.21 14.15 -3.36
CA ALA A 64 3.58 14.51 -3.72
C ALA A 64 3.68 16.01 -4.06
N SER A 65 4.86 16.58 -3.86
CA SER A 65 5.14 17.98 -4.21
C SER A 65 5.03 18.24 -5.73
N ASP A 66 5.16 19.51 -6.12
CA ASP A 66 5.23 19.96 -7.52
C ASP A 66 6.37 19.29 -8.29
N ASP A 67 7.45 18.94 -7.61
CA ASP A 67 8.52 18.16 -8.21
C ASP A 67 8.17 16.67 -8.23
N GLY A 68 7.31 16.16 -7.33
CA GLY A 68 6.97 14.75 -7.19
C GLY A 68 7.65 14.05 -6.00
N TRP A 69 8.13 14.80 -5.01
CA TRP A 69 8.71 14.24 -3.77
C TRP A 69 7.64 14.03 -2.70
N PHE A 70 7.80 12.99 -1.89
CA PHE A 70 7.03 12.79 -0.67
C PHE A 70 7.81 11.95 0.35
N ILE A 71 7.31 11.92 1.58
CA ILE A 71 7.84 11.08 2.66
C ILE A 71 6.70 10.37 3.38
N ILE A 72 6.92 9.13 3.79
CA ILE A 72 6.07 8.38 4.69
C ILE A 72 6.90 7.92 5.90
N GLY A 73 6.33 8.06 7.10
CA GLY A 73 6.89 7.46 8.31
C GLY A 73 6.30 6.08 8.54
N PHE A 74 7.10 5.16 9.07
CA PHE A 74 6.60 3.90 9.61
C PHE A 74 6.49 4.03 11.12
N ASP A 75 5.31 3.74 11.68
CA ASP A 75 5.13 3.70 13.12
C ASP A 75 6.04 2.64 13.77
N ARG A 76 6.26 2.77 15.09
CA ARG A 76 7.13 1.86 15.84
C ARG A 76 6.57 0.44 15.95
N ASP A 77 5.28 0.28 15.68
CA ASP A 77 4.50 -0.95 15.66
C ASP A 77 3.89 -1.24 14.27
N ALA A 78 4.39 -0.59 13.21
CA ALA A 78 3.93 -0.80 11.84
C ALA A 78 3.98 -2.30 11.42
N PRO A 79 3.06 -2.77 10.56
CA PRO A 79 3.10 -4.13 10.02
C PRO A 79 4.43 -4.43 9.30
N GLY A 80 4.82 -5.71 9.23
CA GLY A 80 6.06 -6.13 8.56
C GLY A 80 6.05 -5.97 7.03
N SER A 81 4.93 -5.53 6.46
CA SER A 81 4.76 -5.22 5.05
C SER A 81 3.79 -4.06 4.91
N VAL A 82 4.11 -3.13 4.02
CA VAL A 82 3.27 -1.96 3.72
C VAL A 82 3.19 -1.78 2.21
N GLN A 83 1.99 -1.56 1.66
CA GLN A 83 1.80 -1.19 0.27
C GLN A 83 1.73 0.33 0.13
N VAL A 84 2.63 0.89 -0.68
CA VAL A 84 2.59 2.30 -1.07
C VAL A 84 2.05 2.39 -2.49
N GLU A 85 1.08 3.26 -2.72
CA GLU A 85 0.52 3.52 -4.04
C GLU A 85 0.51 5.03 -4.33
N SER A 86 0.96 5.41 -5.52
CA SER A 86 0.80 6.75 -6.06
C SER A 86 -0.26 6.75 -7.15
N ARG A 87 -1.25 7.65 -7.08
CA ARG A 87 -2.30 7.82 -8.09
C ARG A 87 -2.27 9.22 -8.68
N SER A 88 -2.28 9.33 -10.00
CA SER A 88 -2.36 10.63 -10.71
C SER A 88 -3.19 10.49 -11.99
N ARG A 89 -4.34 11.18 -12.02
CA ARG A 89 -5.32 11.11 -13.11
C ARG A 89 -5.70 9.66 -13.43
N ALA A 90 -5.36 9.16 -14.62
CA ALA A 90 -5.66 7.81 -15.10
C ALA A 90 -4.50 6.82 -14.91
N ARG A 91 -3.49 7.17 -14.10
CA ARG A 91 -2.30 6.33 -13.84
C ARG A 91 -2.17 6.03 -12.36
N SER A 92 -1.72 4.81 -12.06
CA SER A 92 -1.32 4.40 -10.72
C SER A 92 -0.05 3.56 -10.79
N ALA A 93 0.73 3.62 -9.72
CA ALA A 93 1.89 2.77 -9.50
C ALA A 93 1.90 2.35 -8.03
N SER A 94 2.22 1.10 -7.75
CA SER A 94 2.26 0.58 -6.39
C SER A 94 3.53 -0.23 -6.15
N ARG A 95 3.97 -0.21 -4.89
CA ARG A 95 5.12 -0.97 -4.43
C ARG A 95 4.89 -1.45 -3.01
N THR A 96 5.01 -2.75 -2.81
CA THR A 96 4.99 -3.35 -1.47
C THR A 96 6.40 -3.33 -0.90
N LEU A 97 6.54 -2.77 0.29
CA LEU A 97 7.79 -2.68 1.04
C LEU A 97 7.75 -3.69 2.19
N THR A 98 8.85 -4.43 2.38
CA THR A 98 9.07 -5.17 3.62
C THR A 98 9.61 -4.21 4.68
N VAL A 99 8.95 -4.13 5.82
CA VAL A 99 9.35 -3.29 6.95
C VAL A 99 9.94 -4.19 8.03
N ALA A 100 11.24 -4.04 8.29
CA ALA A 100 11.91 -4.82 9.31
C ALA A 100 11.46 -4.41 10.72
N PRO A 101 11.45 -5.33 11.71
CA PRO A 101 11.21 -4.98 13.10
C PRO A 101 12.18 -3.91 13.62
N GLY A 102 11.69 -2.99 14.44
CA GLY A 102 12.50 -1.99 15.14
C GLY A 102 13.07 -2.54 16.43
N SER A 103 14.27 -2.09 16.82
CA SER A 103 14.83 -2.36 18.15
C SER A 103 14.87 -1.08 18.96
N PHE A 104 14.20 -1.08 20.10
CA PHE A 104 14.08 0.10 20.94
C PHE A 104 14.33 -0.23 22.41
N PRO A 105 15.10 0.60 23.14
CA PRO A 105 15.23 0.45 24.58
C PRO A 105 13.88 0.71 25.25
N SER A 106 13.54 -0.12 26.23
CA SER A 106 12.37 0.07 27.07
C SER A 106 12.80 0.45 28.49
N THR A 107 11.98 1.26 29.16
CA THR A 107 12.21 1.67 30.55
C THR A 107 10.86 1.76 31.25
N ALA A 108 10.78 1.19 32.45
CA ALA A 108 9.62 1.35 33.32
C ALA A 108 9.81 2.61 34.17
N VAL A 109 8.83 3.51 34.11
CA VAL A 109 8.80 4.72 34.94
C VAL A 109 7.68 4.56 35.97
N ASN A 110 8.05 4.56 37.25
CA ASN A 110 7.11 4.42 38.36
C ASN A 110 6.96 5.76 39.10
N GLY A 111 5.85 5.93 39.82
CA GLY A 111 5.61 7.11 40.66
C GLY A 111 5.25 8.37 39.89
N LEU A 112 4.79 8.25 38.64
CA LEU A 112 4.19 9.37 37.92
C LEU A 112 2.91 9.84 38.66
N PRO A 113 2.63 11.16 38.71
CA PRO A 113 1.39 11.65 39.28
C PRO A 113 0.17 11.00 38.60
N PRO A 114 -0.86 10.56 39.34
CA PRO A 114 -2.01 9.86 38.75
C PRO A 114 -2.67 10.63 37.61
N SER A 115 -2.72 11.96 37.69
CA SER A 115 -3.26 12.82 36.63
C SER A 115 -2.56 12.73 35.28
N THR A 116 -1.36 12.15 35.22
CA THR A 116 -0.58 11.96 33.97
C THR A 116 -0.82 10.61 33.30
N VAL A 117 -1.46 9.66 34.00
CA VAL A 117 -1.74 8.30 33.50
C VAL A 117 -3.23 7.98 33.51
N GLU A 118 -3.95 8.49 34.50
CA GLU A 118 -5.39 8.32 34.72
C GLU A 118 -6.01 9.65 35.21
N PRO A 119 -6.14 10.64 34.31
CA PRO A 119 -6.74 11.93 34.66
C PRO A 119 -8.22 11.79 35.05
N SER A 120 -8.60 12.33 36.20
CA SER A 120 -9.99 12.33 36.72
C SER A 120 -10.62 13.72 36.82
N ASP A 121 -9.83 14.79 36.70
CA ASP A 121 -10.31 16.18 36.73
C ASP A 121 -11.17 16.49 35.49
N PRO A 122 -12.46 16.87 35.65
CA PRO A 122 -13.34 17.20 34.54
C PRO A 122 -12.81 18.33 33.63
N VAL A 123 -12.10 19.32 34.17
CA VAL A 123 -11.55 20.44 33.38
C VAL A 123 -10.42 19.93 32.48
N LEU A 124 -9.56 19.06 33.01
CA LEU A 124 -8.49 18.44 32.24
C LEU A 124 -9.05 17.50 31.16
N LEU A 125 -10.05 16.68 31.52
CA LEU A 125 -10.72 15.77 30.58
C LEU A 125 -11.41 16.51 29.43
N ALA A 126 -11.99 17.68 29.68
CA ALA A 126 -12.58 18.52 28.65
C ALA A 126 -11.56 19.07 27.63
N ARG A 127 -10.26 19.12 27.98
CA ARG A 127 -9.19 19.56 27.07
C ARG A 127 -8.56 18.41 26.28
N ILE A 128 -8.66 17.17 26.77
CA ILE A 128 -8.08 15.97 26.13
C ILE A 128 -9.00 15.46 25.01
N ARG A 129 -10.31 15.65 25.17
CA ARG A 129 -11.32 15.31 24.17
C ARG A 129 -11.29 16.30 23.01
#